data_AF-A0A7C8ZK59-F1
#
_entry.id   AF-A0A7C8ZK59-F1
#
_cell.length_a   1.000
_cell.length_b   1.000
_cell.length_c   1.000
_cell.angle_alpha   90.00
_cell.angle_beta   90.00
_cell.angle_gamma   90.00
#
_symmetry.space_group_name_H-M   'P 1'
#
loop_
_entity.id
_entity.type
_entity.pdbx_description
1 polymer ?
#
loop_
_entity_poly.entity_id
_entity_poly.type
_entity_poly.pdbx_seq_one_letter_code
_entity_poly.pdbx_strand_id
1 'polypeptide(L)'
;EYSSECKFATNRIVRIIKSEGSDYRLSSEAVFLINKATEKFIELFSEDAYDCAVQERKSFIAYRHLSTAVSQEKRFDFLSDFVPEKVTAEKALAERNPADTSPA
;
A
#
# COMPACT_ATOMS: atom_id res chain seq x y z
N GLU A 1 20.95 7.92 13.45
CA GLU A 1 21.62 8.78 12.43
C GLU A 1 20.66 9.02 11.28
N TYR A 2 20.43 10.27 10.89
CA TYR A 2 19.66 10.59 9.68
C TYR A 2 20.64 10.68 8.51
N SER A 3 20.69 9.65 7.67
CA SER A 3 21.47 9.71 6.43
C SER A 3 20.81 10.69 5.45
N SER A 4 21.59 11.67 4.99
CA SER A 4 21.20 12.65 3.97
C SER A 4 21.00 12.04 2.58
N GLU A 5 21.36 10.76 2.39
CA GLU A 5 21.25 10.08 1.10
C GLU A 5 19.92 9.33 0.97
N CYS A 6 19.26 9.46 -0.18
CA CYS A 6 18.07 8.67 -0.50
C CYS A 6 18.42 7.20 -0.75
N LYS A 7 17.67 6.28 -0.14
CA LYS A 7 17.83 4.83 -0.31
C LYS A 7 17.28 4.33 -1.64
N PHE A 8 16.22 4.96 -2.15
CA PHE A 8 15.69 4.63 -3.48
C PHE A 8 16.39 5.44 -4.56
N ALA A 9 16.68 4.80 -5.69
CA ALA A 9 17.25 5.47 -6.85
C ALA A 9 16.30 6.58 -7.35
N THR A 10 16.77 7.82 -7.30
CA THR A 10 16.00 9.03 -7.67
C THR A 10 15.31 8.91 -9.02
N ASN A 11 16.00 8.37 -10.04
CA ASN A 11 15.43 8.19 -11.38
C ASN A 11 14.21 7.26 -11.41
N ARG A 12 14.13 6.27 -10.50
CA ARG A 12 12.96 5.40 -10.38
C ARG A 12 11.78 6.14 -9.77
N ILE A 13 12.02 6.93 -8.72
CA ILE A 13 11.00 7.77 -8.10
C ILE A 13 10.40 8.75 -9.13
N VAL A 14 11.26 9.45 -9.89
CA VAL A 14 10.80 10.37 -10.95
C VAL A 14 9.95 9.66 -11.99
N ARG A 15 10.33 8.44 -12.39
CA ARG A 15 9.57 7.66 -13.38
C ARG A 15 8.18 7.28 -12.86
N ILE A 16 8.07 6.86 -11.60
CA ILE A 16 6.79 6.50 -10.96
C ILE A 16 5.89 7.72 -10.84
N ILE A 17 6.42 8.88 -10.42
CA ILE A 17 5.61 10.11 -10.32
C ILE A 17 5.04 10.48 -11.69
N LYS A 18 5.84 10.36 -12.75
CA LYS A 18 5.41 10.72 -14.11
C LYS A 18 4.47 9.70 -14.76
N SER A 19 4.43 8.45 -14.31
CA SER A 19 3.54 7.44 -14.91
C SER A 19 2.06 7.71 -14.63
N GLU A 20 1.76 8.47 -13.58
CA GLU A 20 0.40 8.93 -13.22
C GLU A 20 -0.13 10.07 -14.13
N GLY A 21 0.51 10.31 -15.28
CA GLY A 21 -0.02 11.19 -16.33
C GLY A 21 0.25 12.68 -16.13
N SER A 22 1.24 13.04 -15.31
CA SER A 22 1.51 14.45 -15.02
C SER A 22 2.69 15.06 -15.76
N ASP A 23 2.46 16.17 -16.46
CA ASP A 23 3.50 17.04 -17.06
C ASP A 23 4.10 18.03 -16.04
N TYR A 24 4.07 17.71 -14.75
CA TYR A 24 4.59 18.59 -13.70
C TYR A 24 6.11 18.72 -13.78
N ARG A 25 6.58 19.98 -13.74
CA ARG A 25 8.00 20.27 -13.51
C ARG A 25 8.31 20.07 -12.03
N LEU A 26 8.92 18.93 -11.71
CA LEU A 26 9.34 18.60 -10.35
C LEU A 26 10.70 19.22 -10.04
N SER A 27 10.83 19.90 -8.90
CA SER A 27 12.14 20.36 -8.41
C SER A 27 12.92 19.21 -7.79
N SER A 28 14.25 19.35 -7.71
CA SER A 28 15.14 18.38 -7.04
C SER A 28 14.75 18.13 -5.59
N GLU A 29 14.33 19.17 -4.87
CA GLU A 29 13.97 19.14 -3.46
C GLU A 29 12.66 18.40 -3.25
N ALA A 30 11.67 18.60 -4.14
CA ALA A 30 10.41 17.87 -4.10
C ALA A 30 10.64 16.36 -4.31
N VAL A 31 11.48 16.00 -5.29
CA VAL A 31 11.84 14.59 -5.54
C VAL A 31 12.56 13.99 -4.33
N PHE A 32 13.49 14.74 -3.71
CA PHE A 32 14.19 14.31 -2.50
C PHE A 32 13.22 14.03 -1.34
N LEU A 33 12.27 14.95 -1.08
CA LEU A 33 11.27 14.80 -0.03
C LEU A 33 10.35 13.60 -0.28
N ILE A 34 9.86 13.41 -1.50
CA ILE A 34 9.03 12.25 -1.87
C ILE A 34 9.79 10.95 -1.66
N ASN A 35 11.07 10.91 -2.03
CA ASN A 35 11.92 9.73 -1.84
C ASN A 35 12.07 9.40 -0.35
N LYS A 36 12.38 10.39 0.48
CA LYS A 36 12.48 10.21 1.94
C LYS A 36 11.14 9.86 2.60
N ALA A 37 10.04 10.46 2.13
CA ALA A 37 8.70 10.11 2.59
C ALA A 37 8.36 8.66 2.25
N THR A 38 8.72 8.19 1.05
CA THR A 38 8.54 6.79 0.64
C THR A 38 9.32 5.82 1.54
N GLU A 39 10.57 6.17 1.93
CA GLU A 39 11.35 5.37 2.89
C GLU A 39 10.61 5.22 4.22
N LYS A 40 10.11 6.33 4.76
CA LYS A 40 9.39 6.36 6.03
C LYS A 40 8.03 5.70 5.96
N PHE A 41 7.36 5.81 4.82
CA PHE A 41 6.10 5.14 4.58
C PHE A 41 6.25 3.61 4.64
N ILE A 42 7.26 3.05 3.97
CA ILE A 42 7.50 1.60 3.98
C ILE A 42 7.88 1.09 5.38
N GLU A 43 8.67 1.87 6.13
CA GLU A 43 9.01 1.57 7.53
C GLU A 43 7.72 1.49 8.39
N LEU A 44 6.91 2.56 8.37
CA LEU A 44 5.63 2.62 9.09
C LEU A 44 4.68 1.49 8.71
N PHE A 45 4.51 1.24 7.40
CA PHE A 45 3.60 0.21 6.92
C PHE A 45 4.07 -1.20 7.32
N SER A 46 5.38 -1.42 7.37
CA SER A 46 5.95 -2.69 7.83
C SER A 46 5.79 -2.89 9.33
N GLU A 47 5.90 -1.82 10.13
CA GLU A 47 5.66 -1.84 11.58
C GLU A 47 4.20 -2.19 11.89
N ASP A 48 3.23 -1.53 11.25
CA ASP A 48 1.81 -1.84 11.45
C ASP A 48 1.45 -3.28 11.05
N ALA A 49 1.99 -3.75 9.92
CA ALA A 49 1.80 -5.13 9.50
C ALA A 49 2.48 -6.13 10.45
N TYR A 50 3.58 -5.75 11.09
CA TYR A 50 4.22 -6.55 12.12
C TYR A 50 3.35 -6.61 13.39
N ASP A 51 2.74 -5.50 13.81
CA ASP A 51 1.82 -5.47 14.95
C ASP A 51 0.63 -6.41 14.73
N CYS A 52 0.05 -6.42 13.52
CA CYS A 52 -0.96 -7.42 13.15
C CYS A 52 -0.43 -8.86 13.25
N ALA A 53 0.82 -9.12 12.82
CA ALA A 53 1.43 -10.45 12.92
C ALA A 53 1.63 -10.90 14.38
N VAL A 54 2.06 -9.97 15.25
CA VAL A 54 2.25 -10.21 16.69
C VAL A 54 0.92 -10.51 17.37
N GLN A 55 -0.15 -9.79 17.02
CA GLN A 55 -1.49 -10.07 17.50
C GLN A 55 -1.96 -11.49 17.13
N GLU A 56 -1.61 -11.97 15.93
CA GLU A 56 -1.85 -13.35 15.47
C GLU A 56 -0.81 -14.36 16.00
N ARG A 57 0.12 -13.94 16.87
CA ARG A 57 1.22 -14.76 17.43
C ARG A 57 2.10 -15.42 16.37
N LYS A 58 2.38 -14.68 15.29
CA LYS A 58 3.27 -15.11 14.20
C LYS A 58 4.64 -14.43 14.32
N SER A 59 5.69 -15.16 13.92
CA SER A 59 7.06 -14.65 13.85
C SER A 59 7.45 -14.15 12.45
N PHE A 60 6.49 -14.04 11.53
CA PHE A 60 6.70 -13.61 10.16
C PHE A 60 5.55 -12.73 9.69
N ILE A 61 5.83 -11.83 8.74
CA ILE A 61 4.81 -11.01 8.09
C ILE A 61 4.27 -11.75 6.87
N ALA A 62 2.95 -11.82 6.74
CA ALA A 62 2.24 -12.41 5.63
C ALA A 62 1.34 -11.36 4.97
N TYR A 63 0.89 -11.63 3.74
CA TYR A 63 -0.05 -10.73 3.04
C TYR A 63 -1.29 -10.39 3.87
N ARG A 64 -1.84 -11.38 4.62
CA ARG A 64 -3.00 -11.15 5.47
C ARG A 64 -2.75 -10.03 6.48
N HIS A 65 -1.56 -9.96 7.08
CA HIS A 65 -1.24 -8.91 8.04
C HIS A 65 -1.18 -7.52 7.39
N LEU A 66 -0.65 -7.45 6.16
CA LEU A 66 -0.66 -6.21 5.36
C LEU A 66 -2.08 -5.78 5.01
N SER A 67 -2.91 -6.70 4.51
CA SER A 67 -4.30 -6.38 4.16
C SER A 67 -5.16 -6.01 5.38
N THR A 68 -4.88 -6.61 6.53
CA THR A 68 -5.54 -6.23 7.80
C THR A 68 -5.13 -4.83 8.24
N ALA A 69 -3.84 -4.48 8.16
CA ALA A 69 -3.39 -3.12 8.47
C ALA A 69 -4.08 -2.09 7.55
N VAL A 70 -4.21 -2.39 6.26
CA VAL A 70 -4.92 -1.54 5.29
C VAL A 70 -6.41 -1.41 5.62
N SER A 71 -7.09 -2.49 6.01
CA SER A 71 -8.53 -2.47 6.31
C SER A 71 -8.87 -1.75 7.62
N GLN A 72 -7.97 -1.75 8.59
CA GLN A 72 -8.19 -1.16 9.91
C GLN A 72 -7.87 0.34 9.98
N GLU A 73 -6.85 0.79 9.24
CA GLU A 73 -6.30 2.13 9.37
C GLU A 73 -6.67 3.04 8.20
N LYS A 74 -7.46 4.08 8.46
CA LYS A 74 -7.90 5.05 7.43
C LYS A 74 -6.73 5.70 6.67
N ARG A 75 -5.55 5.81 7.28
CA ARG A 75 -4.34 6.36 6.62
C ARG A 75 -3.87 5.52 5.43
N PHE A 76 -4.29 4.26 5.34
CA PHE A 76 -3.94 3.34 4.26
C PHE A 76 -5.07 3.11 3.26
N ASP A 77 -6.15 3.89 3.30
CA ASP A 77 -7.29 3.72 2.39
C ASP A 77 -6.89 3.81 0.90
N PHE A 78 -5.84 4.58 0.59
CA PHE A 78 -5.29 4.66 -0.77
C PHE A 78 -4.66 3.33 -1.28
N LEU A 79 -4.44 2.36 -0.38
CA LEU A 79 -3.98 1.01 -0.71
C LEU A 79 -5.11 0.00 -0.83
N SER A 80 -6.36 0.35 -0.51
CA SER A 80 -7.50 -0.61 -0.49
C SER A 80 -7.67 -1.36 -1.80
N ASP A 81 -7.46 -0.68 -2.93
CA ASP A 81 -7.56 -1.27 -4.27
C ASP A 81 -6.35 -2.16 -4.64
N PHE A 82 -5.22 -1.99 -3.97
CA PHE A 82 -3.95 -2.67 -4.27
C PHE A 82 -3.63 -3.81 -3.30
N VAL A 83 -4.08 -3.70 -2.05
CA VAL A 83 -3.84 -4.67 -0.97
C VAL A 83 -5.16 -5.01 -0.26
N PRO A 84 -6.18 -5.52 -0.98
CA PRO A 84 -7.48 -5.83 -0.38
C PRO A 84 -7.38 -7.05 0.56
N GLU A 85 -8.31 -7.12 1.52
CA GLU A 85 -8.52 -8.33 2.31
C GLU A 85 -8.96 -9.49 1.41
N LYS A 86 -8.37 -10.67 1.64
CA LYS A 86 -8.78 -11.87 0.90
C LYS A 86 -10.14 -12.35 1.40
N VAL A 87 -11.12 -12.34 0.50
CA VAL A 87 -12.44 -12.93 0.74
C VAL A 87 -12.46 -14.35 0.16
N THR A 88 -13.11 -15.30 0.84
CA THR A 88 -13.27 -16.66 0.28
C THR A 88 -14.31 -16.65 -0.83
N ALA A 89 -14.19 -17.57 -1.80
CA ALA A 89 -15.11 -17.65 -2.93
C ALA A 89 -16.56 -17.85 -2.46
N GLU A 90 -16.76 -18.63 -1.40
CA GLU A 90 -18.09 -18.88 -0.81
C GLU A 90 -18.71 -17.59 -0.28
N LYS A 91 -17.93 -16.75 0.41
CA LYS A 91 -18.39 -15.45 0.92
C LYS A 91 -18.67 -14.47 -0.21
N ALA A 92 -17.78 -14.39 -1.20
CA ALA A 92 -17.96 -13.51 -2.36
C ALA A 92 -19.21 -13.89 -3.18
N LEU A 93 -19.49 -15.19 -3.33
CA LEU A 93 -20.69 -15.67 -4.02
C LEU A 93 -21.98 -15.41 -3.23
N ALA A 94 -21.92 -15.44 -1.89
CA ALA A 94 -23.06 -15.14 -1.03
C ALA A 94 -23.40 -13.63 -1.00
N GLU A 95 -22.41 -12.76 -1.17
CA GLU A 95 -22.58 -11.30 -1.20
C GLU A 95 -23.01 -10.76 -2.57
N ARG A 96 -22.91 -11.59 -3.63
CA ARG A 96 -23.40 -11.23 -4.96
C ARG A 96 -24.93 -11.23 -4.97
N ASN A 97 -25.54 -10.05 -5.12
CA ASN A 97 -26.98 -9.92 -5.31
C ASN A 97 -27.42 -10.74 -6.55
N PRO A 98 -28.44 -11.60 -6.46
CA PRO A 98 -28.91 -12.42 -7.58
C PRO A 98 -29.44 -11.60 -8.77
N ALA A 99 -29.62 -10.28 -8.62
CA ALA A 99 -30.03 -9.38 -9.69
C ALA A 99 -28.94 -9.10 -10.74
N ASP A 100 -27.65 -9.32 -10.44
CA ASP A 100 -26.53 -9.14 -11.39
C ASP A 100 -26.28 -10.37 -12.29
N THR A 101 -27.28 -11.24 -12.40
CA THR A 101 -27.25 -12.44 -13.24
C THR A 101 -28.39 -12.41 -14.25
N SER A 102 -28.56 -11.28 -14.94
CA SER A 102 -29.36 -11.27 -16.18
C SER A 102 -28.40 -11.37 -17.36
N PRO A 103 -28.37 -12.51 -18.09
CA PRO A 103 -27.70 -12.54 -19.38
C PRO A 103 -28.52 -11.68 -20.36
N ALA A 104 -27.85 -10.73 -21.00
CA ALA A 104 -28.36 -10.06 -22.18
C ALA A 104 -28.50 -11.05 -23.35
#